data_AF-A0A924S5D7-F1
#
_entry.id   AF-A0A924S5D7-F1
#
_cell.length_a   1.000
_cell.length_b   1.000
_cell.length_c   1.000
_cell.angle_alpha   90.00
_cell.angle_beta   90.00
_cell.angle_gamma   90.00
#
_symmetry.space_group_name_H-M   'P 1'
#
loop_
_entity.id
_entity.type
_entity.pdbx_description
1 polymer ?
#
loop_
_entity_poly.entity_id
_entity_poly.type
_entity_poly.pdbx_seq_one_letter_code
_entity_poly.pdbx_strand_id
1 'polypeptide(L)'
;MTSRIQFLAAAAFALLGGAALAADQPAAQSNSPQADVPAAQSNSPQADAALYGESVMMPKQAAVCAERIADYMPRFQHAYDAWHDLNAAHLAIGSKLIHDQARVGGVDADAGMNKLAEADVERLRKTSIELLAHHCQLILESMAPPATN
;
A
#
# COMPACT_ATOMS: atom_id res chain seq x y z
N MET A 1 53.94 30.69 -7.24
CA MET A 1 53.70 29.60 -6.27
C MET A 1 52.72 28.64 -6.94
N THR A 2 53.24 27.63 -7.64
CA THR A 2 53.12 26.17 -7.32
C THR A 2 51.68 25.65 -7.49
N SER A 3 51.30 25.02 -8.63
CA SER A 3 51.58 23.62 -9.07
C SER A 3 51.02 22.61 -8.03
N ARG A 4 50.21 21.56 -8.28
CA ARG A 4 50.10 20.55 -9.35
C ARG A 4 48.72 19.84 -9.25
N ILE A 5 48.06 19.45 -10.35
CA ILE A 5 47.95 18.08 -10.94
C ILE A 5 47.34 17.01 -9.99
N GLN A 6 46.49 16.15 -10.59
CA GLN A 6 46.15 14.75 -10.25
C GLN A 6 44.92 14.57 -9.37
N PHE A 7 44.05 13.57 -9.50
CA PHE A 7 43.74 12.49 -10.47
C PHE A 7 42.45 11.83 -9.90
N LEU A 8 41.66 11.15 -10.74
CA LEU A 8 40.93 9.88 -10.47
C LEU A 8 40.23 9.71 -9.09
N ALA A 9 38.90 9.65 -9.06
CA ALA A 9 38.08 8.43 -9.29
C ALA A 9 37.66 7.72 -7.99
N ALA A 10 36.50 7.06 -8.10
CA ALA A 10 36.01 5.95 -7.29
C ALA A 10 35.70 6.28 -5.81
N ALA A 11 34.41 6.32 -5.44
CA ALA A 11 33.63 5.16 -5.02
C ALA A 11 34.07 4.59 -3.66
N ALA A 12 33.19 4.70 -2.67
CA ALA A 12 32.68 3.55 -1.92
C ALA A 12 31.71 4.03 -0.83
N PHE A 13 30.55 3.39 -0.82
CA PHE A 13 29.61 3.30 0.30
C PHE A 13 30.28 2.83 1.59
N ALA A 14 29.83 3.37 2.73
CA ALA A 14 29.60 2.71 4.03
C ALA A 14 29.52 3.81 5.11
N LEU A 15 28.34 4.08 5.65
CA LEU A 15 27.81 3.52 6.91
C LEU A 15 28.32 4.22 8.18
N LEU A 16 27.32 4.73 8.92
CA LEU A 16 27.22 4.78 10.39
C LEU A 16 28.06 5.80 11.20
N GLY A 17 27.32 6.77 11.77
CA GLY A 17 27.69 7.65 12.89
C GLY A 17 26.95 8.98 12.72
N GLY A 18 26.06 9.49 13.58
CA GLY A 18 25.76 9.25 14.98
C GLY A 18 25.59 10.63 15.65
N ALA A 19 24.43 10.89 16.25
CA ALA A 19 24.03 12.08 17.03
C ALA A 19 23.80 13.39 16.21
N ALA A 20 22.87 14.30 16.53
CA ALA A 20 22.00 14.48 17.68
C ALA A 20 20.74 15.25 17.25
N LEU A 21 19.57 14.82 17.71
CA LEU A 21 18.48 15.69 18.15
C LEU A 21 17.60 14.84 19.06
N ALA A 22 17.92 14.92 20.35
CA ALA A 22 17.10 14.41 21.43
C ALA A 22 16.15 15.53 21.88
N ALA A 23 14.84 15.30 21.79
CA ALA A 23 13.85 15.88 22.69
C ALA A 23 12.57 15.01 22.64
N ASP A 24 12.30 14.40 23.80
CA ASP A 24 11.05 13.79 24.27
C ASP A 24 10.38 12.64 23.48
N GLN A 25 10.65 11.43 23.97
CA GLN A 25 9.65 10.37 24.09
C GLN A 25 9.50 10.06 25.59
N PRO A 26 8.30 9.63 26.02
CA PRO A 26 8.29 8.25 26.46
C PRO A 26 7.30 7.42 25.65
N ALA A 27 7.87 6.35 25.13
CA ALA A 27 7.21 5.16 24.63
C ALA A 27 6.02 4.72 25.50
N ALA A 28 4.86 4.56 24.86
CA ALA A 28 3.88 3.57 25.30
C ALA A 28 4.17 2.26 24.55
N GLN A 29 4.90 1.41 25.28
CA GLN A 29 5.11 -0.02 25.16
C GLN A 29 4.39 -0.78 24.03
N SER A 30 5.24 -1.35 23.16
CA SER A 30 5.05 -2.66 22.56
C SER A 30 4.79 -3.72 23.63
N ASN A 31 3.68 -4.46 23.50
CA ASN A 31 3.47 -5.78 24.07
C ASN A 31 2.27 -6.45 23.36
N SER A 32 2.55 -7.30 22.37
CA SER A 32 2.04 -8.69 22.30
C SER A 32 2.43 -9.34 20.95
N PRO A 33 2.76 -10.64 20.94
CA PRO A 33 3.11 -11.39 19.73
C PRO A 33 1.86 -11.94 19.01
N GLN A 34 1.92 -11.93 17.67
CA GLN A 34 1.24 -12.81 16.69
C GLN A 34 -0.21 -13.27 16.93
N ALA A 35 -1.08 -13.02 15.94
CA ALA A 35 -1.93 -14.05 15.34
C ALA A 35 -2.56 -13.53 14.04
N ASP A 36 -2.60 -14.40 13.04
CA ASP A 36 -3.37 -14.27 11.81
C ASP A 36 -4.79 -13.74 12.10
N VAL A 37 -5.17 -12.60 11.51
CA VAL A 37 -6.56 -12.14 11.51
C VAL A 37 -7.03 -11.99 10.06
N PRO A 38 -8.03 -12.76 9.64
CA PRO A 38 -8.58 -12.70 8.29
C PRO A 38 -9.44 -11.44 8.14
N ALA A 39 -9.61 -10.96 6.90
CA ALA A 39 -10.30 -9.71 6.56
C ALA A 39 -11.75 -9.65 7.07
N ALA A 40 -11.94 -9.25 8.33
CA ALA A 40 -13.15 -8.72 8.95
C ALA A 40 -12.85 -8.32 10.41
N GLN A 41 -12.49 -7.05 10.63
CA GLN A 41 -12.77 -6.22 11.83
C GLN A 41 -11.75 -5.09 11.91
N SER A 42 -12.00 -4.04 11.13
CA SER A 42 -11.43 -2.74 11.41
C SER A 42 -12.06 -2.22 12.71
N ASN A 43 -11.24 -2.13 13.77
CA ASN A 43 -11.65 -1.56 15.06
C ASN A 43 -11.32 -0.05 15.17
N SER A 44 -10.91 0.60 14.07
CA SER A 44 -10.58 2.03 14.06
C SER A 44 -10.94 2.74 12.75
N PRO A 45 -11.36 4.02 12.78
CA PRO A 45 -11.65 4.79 11.57
C PRO A 45 -10.46 4.89 10.60
N GLN A 46 -9.22 4.80 11.10
CA GLN A 46 -8.02 4.80 10.27
C GLN A 46 -7.86 3.49 9.49
N ALA A 47 -8.22 2.35 10.08
CA ALA A 47 -8.24 1.08 9.38
C ALA A 47 -9.34 1.06 8.31
N ASP A 48 -10.52 1.64 8.59
CA ASP A 48 -11.58 1.81 7.58
C ASP A 48 -11.11 2.68 6.39
N ALA A 49 -10.39 3.76 6.66
CA ALA A 49 -9.84 4.62 5.60
C ALA A 49 -8.77 3.92 4.76
N ALA A 50 -7.92 3.10 5.37
CA ALA A 50 -6.95 2.28 4.64
C ALA A 50 -7.67 1.29 3.72
N LEU A 51 -8.71 0.62 4.23
CA LEU A 51 -9.51 -0.33 3.48
C LEU A 51 -10.22 0.31 2.28
N TYR A 52 -10.74 1.53 2.44
CA TYR A 52 -11.26 2.32 1.32
C TYR A 52 -10.16 2.65 0.30
N GLY A 53 -8.96 2.97 0.76
CA GLY A 53 -7.83 3.17 -0.12
C GLY A 53 -7.53 1.93 -0.97
N GLU A 54 -7.53 0.76 -0.35
CA GLU A 54 -7.35 -0.53 -1.02
C GLU A 54 -8.46 -0.79 -2.05
N SER A 55 -9.73 -0.50 -1.73
CA SER A 55 -10.84 -0.74 -2.67
C SER A 55 -10.72 0.08 -3.94
N VAL A 56 -10.11 1.27 -3.89
CA VAL A 56 -9.83 2.13 -5.06
C VAL A 56 -8.59 1.65 -5.83
N MET A 57 -7.56 1.17 -5.13
CA MET A 57 -6.29 0.78 -5.75
C MET A 57 -6.35 -0.60 -6.42
N MET A 58 -6.94 -1.59 -5.73
CA MET A 58 -6.90 -3.00 -6.16
C MET A 58 -7.42 -3.23 -7.59
N PRO A 59 -8.55 -2.66 -8.03
CA PRO A 59 -9.00 -2.82 -9.42
C PRO A 59 -7.99 -2.30 -10.45
N LYS A 60 -7.28 -1.21 -10.14
CA LYS A 60 -6.26 -0.66 -11.05
C LYS A 60 -5.00 -1.53 -11.09
N GLN A 61 -4.57 -2.04 -9.94
CA GLN A 61 -3.47 -3.01 -9.85
C GLN A 61 -3.81 -4.30 -10.61
N ALA A 62 -5.06 -4.78 -10.47
CA ALA A 62 -5.55 -5.96 -11.16
C ALA A 62 -5.52 -5.82 -12.68
N ALA A 63 -5.80 -4.64 -13.21
CA ALA A 63 -5.66 -4.37 -14.65
C ALA A 63 -4.20 -4.56 -15.12
N VAL A 64 -3.20 -4.15 -14.34
CA VAL A 64 -1.78 -4.40 -14.66
C VAL A 64 -1.44 -5.88 -14.61
N CYS A 65 -1.98 -6.61 -13.63
CA CYS A 65 -1.84 -8.06 -13.55
C CYS A 65 -2.44 -8.75 -14.79
N ALA A 66 -3.62 -8.31 -15.21
CA ALA A 66 -4.33 -8.83 -16.38
C ALA A 66 -3.57 -8.65 -17.70
N GLU A 67 -2.81 -7.56 -17.83
CA GLU A 67 -1.99 -7.29 -19.02
C GLU A 67 -0.91 -8.37 -19.23
N ARG A 68 -0.48 -9.07 -18.17
CA ARG A 68 0.71 -9.95 -18.18
C ARG A 68 0.49 -11.36 -17.65
N ILE A 69 -0.62 -11.62 -16.97
CA ILE A 69 -0.94 -12.89 -16.34
C ILE A 69 -2.29 -13.36 -16.88
N ALA A 70 -2.25 -14.47 -17.62
CA ALA A 70 -3.45 -15.10 -18.15
C ALA A 70 -4.42 -15.48 -17.03
N ASP A 71 -5.72 -15.36 -17.32
CA ASP A 71 -6.82 -15.74 -16.42
C ASP A 71 -6.84 -15.04 -15.04
N TYR A 72 -6.07 -13.95 -14.89
CA TYR A 72 -6.04 -13.21 -13.63
C TYR A 72 -7.37 -12.50 -13.34
N MET A 73 -7.95 -11.80 -14.32
CA MET A 73 -9.15 -10.99 -14.08
C MET A 73 -10.37 -11.76 -13.60
N PRO A 74 -10.72 -12.92 -14.16
CA PRO A 74 -11.85 -13.70 -13.64
C PRO A 74 -11.67 -14.10 -12.16
N ARG A 75 -10.45 -14.48 -11.76
CA ARG A 75 -10.12 -14.83 -10.37
C ARG A 75 -10.20 -13.61 -9.46
N PHE A 76 -9.64 -12.49 -9.91
CA PHE A 76 -9.69 -11.22 -9.20
C PHE A 76 -11.12 -10.74 -8.99
N GLN A 77 -11.94 -10.68 -10.05
CA GLN A 77 -13.30 -10.14 -9.98
C GLN A 77 -14.14 -10.89 -8.96
N HIS A 78 -14.12 -12.23 -9.01
CA HIS A 78 -14.86 -13.05 -8.06
C HIS A 78 -14.42 -12.82 -6.60
N ALA A 79 -13.11 -12.74 -6.35
CA ALA A 79 -12.58 -12.50 -5.00
C ALA A 79 -12.86 -11.07 -4.52
N TYR A 80 -12.71 -10.08 -5.41
CA TYR A 80 -12.94 -8.67 -5.12
C TYR A 80 -14.39 -8.38 -4.80
N ASP A 81 -15.34 -8.93 -5.56
CA ASP A 81 -16.77 -8.71 -5.30
C ASP A 81 -17.16 -9.26 -3.92
N ALA A 82 -16.72 -10.47 -3.58
CA ALA A 82 -16.96 -11.06 -2.26
C ALA A 82 -16.30 -10.25 -1.13
N TRP A 83 -15.04 -9.84 -1.31
CA TRP A 83 -14.33 -9.01 -0.34
C TRP A 83 -14.98 -7.63 -0.17
N HIS A 84 -15.40 -6.99 -1.27
CA HIS A 84 -16.02 -5.68 -1.26
C HIS A 84 -17.37 -5.72 -0.55
N ASP A 85 -18.18 -6.76 -0.80
CA ASP A 85 -19.46 -6.97 -0.12
C ASP A 85 -19.29 -7.21 1.38
N LEU A 86 -18.32 -8.05 1.79
CA LEU A 86 -18.01 -8.30 3.20
C LEU A 86 -17.57 -7.03 3.93
N ASN A 87 -16.90 -6.11 3.23
CA ASN A 87 -16.33 -4.90 3.80
C ASN A 87 -17.18 -3.63 3.55
N ALA A 88 -18.34 -3.74 2.91
CA ALA A 88 -19.12 -2.59 2.44
C ALA A 88 -19.38 -1.52 3.51
N ALA A 89 -19.70 -1.92 4.74
CA ALA A 89 -19.94 -0.99 5.85
C ALA A 89 -18.65 -0.23 6.25
N HIS A 90 -17.53 -0.93 6.35
CA HIS A 90 -16.23 -0.36 6.68
C HIS A 90 -15.74 0.58 5.56
N LEU A 91 -15.93 0.19 4.30
CA LEU A 91 -15.62 1.02 3.13
C LEU A 91 -16.42 2.33 3.14
N ALA A 92 -17.70 2.30 3.52
CA ALA A 92 -18.51 3.50 3.63
C ALA A 92 -18.01 4.45 4.73
N ILE A 93 -17.60 3.92 5.88
CA ILE A 93 -17.02 4.72 6.98
C ILE A 93 -15.69 5.34 6.55
N GLY A 94 -14.81 4.55 5.95
CA GLY A 94 -13.51 5.00 5.45
C GLY A 94 -13.63 6.07 4.37
N SER A 95 -14.52 5.85 3.40
CA SER A 95 -14.85 6.82 2.35
C SER A 95 -15.30 8.15 2.95
N LYS A 96 -16.24 8.11 3.91
CA LYS A 96 -16.72 9.32 4.58
C LYS A 96 -15.59 10.06 5.31
N LEU A 97 -14.73 9.34 6.03
CA LEU A 97 -13.61 9.96 6.76
C LEU A 97 -12.66 10.69 5.81
N ILE A 98 -12.26 10.04 4.71
CA ILE A 98 -11.37 10.62 3.71
C ILE A 98 -12.00 11.85 3.05
N HIS A 99 -13.27 11.80 2.68
CA HIS A 99 -13.98 12.93 2.09
C HIS A 99 -14.12 14.11 3.06
N ASP A 100 -14.41 13.84 4.34
CA ASP A 100 -14.47 14.88 5.36
C ASP A 100 -13.10 15.56 5.57
N GLN A 101 -12.01 14.79 5.59
CA GLN A 101 -10.65 15.33 5.69
C GLN A 101 -10.26 16.14 4.45
N ALA A 102 -10.56 15.63 3.26
CA ALA A 102 -10.29 16.31 1.99
C ALA A 102 -11.03 17.65 1.90
N ARG A 103 -12.30 17.67 2.33
CA ARG A 103 -13.11 18.90 2.39
C ARG A 103 -12.52 19.95 3.33
N VAL A 104 -12.03 19.54 4.51
CA VAL A 104 -11.33 20.45 5.44
C VAL A 104 -10.03 20.99 4.83
N GLY A 105 -9.30 20.14 4.11
CA GLY A 105 -8.07 20.51 3.42
C GLY A 105 -8.26 21.28 2.10
N GLY A 106 -9.50 21.44 1.62
CA GLY A 106 -9.79 22.07 0.32
C GLY A 106 -9.28 21.28 -0.88
N VAL A 107 -9.17 19.95 -0.77
CA VAL A 107 -8.71 19.05 -1.83
C VAL A 107 -9.83 18.13 -2.30
N ASP A 108 -9.71 17.65 -3.54
CA ASP A 108 -10.60 16.64 -4.11
C ASP A 108 -10.11 15.24 -3.70
N ALA A 109 -10.91 14.53 -2.90
CA ALA A 109 -10.59 13.21 -2.40
C ALA A 109 -10.43 12.19 -3.54
N ASP A 110 -11.37 12.16 -4.48
CA ASP A 110 -11.40 11.17 -5.55
C ASP A 110 -10.26 11.40 -6.54
N ALA A 111 -9.97 12.66 -6.87
CA ALA A 111 -8.81 13.00 -7.68
C ALA A 111 -7.49 12.61 -6.98
N GLY A 112 -7.39 12.84 -5.66
CA GLY A 112 -6.24 12.46 -4.86
C GLY A 112 -6.02 10.94 -4.85
N MET A 113 -7.06 10.17 -4.58
CA MET A 113 -7.03 8.71 -4.57
C MET A 113 -6.72 8.13 -5.94
N ASN A 114 -7.31 8.70 -7.00
CA ASN A 114 -7.01 8.28 -8.37
C ASN A 114 -5.55 8.51 -8.74
N LYS A 115 -4.97 9.66 -8.36
CA LYS A 115 -3.56 9.97 -8.60
C LYS A 115 -2.62 9.02 -7.85
N LEU A 116 -2.95 8.66 -6.61
CA LEU A 116 -2.19 7.66 -5.86
C LEU A 116 -2.23 6.30 -6.56
N ALA A 117 -3.42 5.86 -6.98
CA ALA A 117 -3.59 4.59 -7.67
C ALA A 117 -2.87 4.57 -9.03
N GLU A 118 -2.83 5.69 -9.77
CA GLU A 118 -2.06 5.81 -11.02
C GLU A 118 -0.54 5.74 -10.79
N ALA A 119 -0.05 6.40 -9.75
CA ALA A 119 1.38 6.31 -9.38
C ALA A 119 1.78 4.88 -9.01
N ASP A 120 0.87 4.15 -8.34
CA ASP A 120 1.05 2.74 -8.00
C ASP A 120 1.08 1.84 -9.25
N VAL A 121 0.12 2.02 -10.16
CA VAL A 121 0.08 1.34 -11.46
C VAL A 121 1.37 1.55 -12.26
N GLU A 122 1.86 2.78 -12.30
CA GLU A 122 3.09 3.10 -13.03
C GLU A 122 4.32 2.42 -12.42
N ARG A 123 4.37 2.27 -11.08
CA ARG A 123 5.40 1.47 -10.40
C ARG A 123 5.28 -0.01 -10.77
N LEU A 124 4.08 -0.58 -10.75
CA LEU A 124 3.85 -1.99 -11.08
C LEU A 124 4.20 -2.30 -12.53
N ARG A 125 3.91 -1.40 -13.47
CA ARG A 125 4.28 -1.58 -14.88
C ARG A 125 5.79 -1.69 -15.09
N LYS A 126 6.59 -1.03 -14.26
CA LYS A 126 8.06 -1.09 -14.30
C LYS A 126 8.65 -2.28 -13.57
N THR A 127 7.82 -3.06 -12.87
CA THR A 127 8.25 -4.21 -12.09
C THR A 127 8.53 -5.41 -13.00
N SER A 128 9.50 -6.26 -12.61
CA SER A 128 9.79 -7.51 -13.33
C SER A 128 8.58 -8.45 -13.32
N ILE A 129 8.50 -9.35 -14.30
CA ILE A 129 7.36 -10.29 -14.42
C ILE A 129 7.25 -11.17 -13.17
N GLU A 130 8.38 -11.66 -12.63
CA GLU A 130 8.39 -12.51 -11.43
C GLU A 130 7.85 -11.78 -10.21
N LEU A 131 8.29 -10.54 -9.98
CA LEU A 131 7.86 -9.75 -8.83
C LEU A 131 6.40 -9.28 -9.00
N LEU A 132 5.98 -9.00 -10.23
CA LEU A 132 4.58 -8.71 -10.53
C LEU A 132 3.69 -9.93 -10.25
N ALA A 133 4.07 -11.12 -10.69
CA ALA A 133 3.32 -12.34 -10.44
C ALA A 133 3.13 -12.60 -8.94
N HIS A 134 4.18 -12.40 -8.15
CA HIS A 134 4.09 -12.48 -6.69
C HIS A 134 3.13 -11.43 -6.11
N HIS A 135 3.24 -10.17 -6.55
CA HIS A 135 2.33 -9.11 -6.11
C HIS A 135 0.86 -9.41 -6.44
N CYS A 136 0.58 -9.86 -7.66
CA CYS A 136 -0.77 -10.23 -8.09
C CYS A 136 -1.34 -11.39 -7.28
N GLN A 137 -0.51 -12.37 -6.90
CA GLN A 137 -0.93 -13.45 -6.03
C GLN A 137 -1.25 -12.94 -4.60
N LEU A 138 -0.44 -12.02 -4.06
CA LEU A 138 -0.72 -11.39 -2.76
C LEU A 138 -2.04 -10.61 -2.74
N ILE A 139 -2.41 -9.94 -3.83
CA ILE A 139 -3.71 -9.27 -3.96
C ILE A 139 -4.86 -10.27 -3.83
N LEU A 140 -4.77 -11.43 -4.49
CA LEU A 140 -5.80 -12.46 -4.40
C LEU A 140 -5.90 -13.05 -2.98
N GLU A 141 -4.76 -13.22 -2.32
CA GLU A 141 -4.69 -13.74 -0.95
C GLU A 141 -5.22 -12.75 0.09
N SER A 142 -5.02 -11.45 -0.09
CA SER A 142 -5.55 -10.43 0.82
C SER A 142 -7.08 -10.33 0.80
N MET A 143 -7.70 -10.79 -0.27
CA MET A 143 -9.17 -10.84 -0.43
C MET A 143 -9.77 -12.20 -0.07
N ALA A 144 -8.93 -13.21 0.22
CA ALA A 144 -9.44 -14.53 0.56
C ALA A 144 -10.22 -14.49 1.88
N PRO A 145 -11.41 -15.10 1.94
CA PRO A 145 -12.15 -15.19 3.19
C PRO A 145 -11.36 -16.00 4.23
N PRO A 146 -11.61 -15.80 5.53
CA PRO A 146 -11.08 -16.66 6.59
C PRO A 146 -11.22 -18.13 6.22
N ALA A 147 -10.13 -18.89 6.28
CA ALA A 147 -10.25 -20.35 6.21
C ALA A 147 -11.10 -20.82 7.39
N THR A 148 -12.32 -21.27 7.12
CA THR A 148 -13.17 -21.92 8.11
C THR A 148 -12.60 -23.31 8.36
N ASN A 149 -11.84 -23.47 9.45
CA ASN A 149 -11.50 -24.78 10.01
C ASN A 149 -12.67 -25.33 10.82
#